data_AF-A0A4U8S6D1-F1
#
_entry.id   AF-A0A4U8S6D1-F1
#
_cell.length_a   1.000
_cell.length_b   1.000
_cell.length_c   1.000
_cell.angle_alpha   90.00
_cell.angle_beta   90.00
_cell.angle_gamma   90.00
#
_symmetry.space_group_name_H-M   'P 1'
#
loop_
_entity.id
_entity.type
_entity.pdbx_description
1 polymer ?
#
loop_
_entity_poly.entity_id
_entity_poly.type
_entity_poly.pdbx_seq_one_letter_code
_entity_poly.pdbx_strand_id
1 'polypeptide(L)' 'MLDLFLVLLQVLFIGLKLAGKIQWSWWLVLLPAIIYVFLYFFLFFLVGGFLFGLGISLAAF' A
#
# COMPACT_ATOMS: atom_id res chain seq x y z
N MET A 1 12.19 -3.88 -2.32
CA MET A 1 11.99 -4.51 -3.66
C MET A 1 10.53 -4.44 -4.09
N LEU A 2 9.58 -4.74 -3.19
CA LEU A 2 8.14 -4.62 -3.45
C LEU A 2 7.70 -3.19 -3.82
N ASP A 3 8.23 -2.17 -3.14
CA ASP A 3 7.83 -0.76 -3.34
C ASP A 3 8.12 -0.30 -4.78
N LEU A 4 9.34 -0.55 -5.24
CA LEU A 4 9.77 -0.18 -6.59
C LEU A 4 8.98 -0.96 -7.65
N PHE A 5 8.67 -2.23 -7.39
CA PHE A 5 7.80 -3.02 -8.26
C PHE A 5 6.38 -2.42 -8.36
N LEU A 6 5.75 -2.06 -7.25
CA LEU A 6 4.42 -1.45 -7.24
C LEU A 6 4.40 -0.08 -7.93
N VAL A 7 5.45 0.74 -7.75
CA VAL A 7 5.60 2.02 -8.44
C VAL A 7 5.72 1.84 -9.95
N LEU A 8 6.58 0.92 -10.41
CA LEU A 8 6.72 0.63 -11.84
C LEU A 8 5.40 0.10 -12.44
N LEU A 9 4.72 -0.78 -11.70
CA LEU A 9 3.41 -1.31 -12.11
C LEU A 9 2.36 -0.21 -12.19
N GLN A 10 2.37 0.75 -11.25
CA GLN A 10 1.46 1.90 -11.26
C GLN A 10 1.69 2.79 -12.48
N VAL A 11 2.95 3.08 -12.81
CA VAL A 11 3.31 3.85 -14.02
C VAL A 11 2.89 3.10 -15.28
N LEU A 12 3.12 1.79 -15.34
CA LEU A 12 2.73 0.95 -16.47
C LEU A 12 1.20 0.99 -16.69
N PHE A 13 0.39 0.78 -15.66
CA PHE A 13 -1.06 0.77 -15.79
C PHE A 13 -1.62 2.14 -16.18
N ILE A 14 -1.09 3.23 -15.59
CA ILE A 14 -1.47 4.59 -15.99
C ILE A 14 -1.09 4.83 -17.46
N GLY A 15 0.12 4.48 -17.86
CA GLY A 15 0.59 4.63 -19.25
C GLY A 15 -0.31 3.88 -20.24
N LEU A 16 -0.65 2.61 -19.95
CA LEU A 16 -1.54 1.81 -20.78
C LEU A 16 -2.97 2.38 -20.84
N LYS A 17 -3.48 2.94 -19.74
CA LYS A 17 -4.80 3.58 -19.70
C LYS A 17 -4.85 4.84 -20.54
N LEU A 18 -3.83 5.70 -20.42
CA LEU A 18 -3.71 6.93 -21.18
C LEU A 18 -3.46 6.67 -22.68
N ALA A 19 -2.75 5.59 -23.01
CA ALA A 19 -2.52 5.14 -24.39
C ALA A 19 -3.73 4.39 -25.00
N GLY A 20 -4.85 4.27 -24.28
CA GLY A 20 -6.06 3.59 -24.76
C GLY A 20 -5.93 2.07 -24.94
N LYS A 21 -4.87 1.46 -24.40
CA LYS A 21 -4.61 0.01 -24.52
C LYS A 21 -5.44 -0.83 -23.56
N ILE A 22 -5.94 -0.23 -22.48
CA ILE A 22 -6.82 -0.88 -21.50
C ILE A 22 -8.09 -0.04 -21.26
N GLN A 23 -9.24 -0.70 -21.23
CA GLN A 23 -10.55 -0.07 -20.97
C GLN A 23 -10.98 -0.15 -19.50
N TRP A 24 -10.07 -0.57 -18.62
CA TRP A 24 -10.32 -0.74 -17.19
C TRP A 24 -10.74 0.56 -16.49
N SER A 25 -11.48 0.45 -15.39
CA SER A 25 -11.82 1.61 -14.55
C SER A 25 -10.58 2.18 -13.86
N TRP A 26 -10.63 3.46 -13.48
CA TRP A 26 -9.53 4.10 -12.74
C TRP A 26 -9.23 3.42 -11.41
N TRP A 27 -10.25 2.81 -10.78
CA TRP A 27 -10.06 2.00 -9.57
C TRP A 27 -9.12 0.82 -9.78
N LEU A 28 -9.22 0.14 -10.92
CA LEU A 28 -8.34 -0.99 -11.23
C LEU A 28 -6.94 -0.53 -11.68
N VAL A 29 -6.86 0.62 -12.35
CA VAL A 29 -5.58 1.24 -12.76
C VAL A 29 -4.78 1.73 -11.55
N LEU A 30 -5.45 2.25 -10.52
CA LEU A 30 -4.83 2.74 -9.28
C LEU A 30 -4.64 1.64 -8.22
N LEU A 31 -4.96 0.40 -8.54
CA LEU A 31 -4.89 -0.72 -7.62
C LEU A 31 -3.49 -0.94 -7.02
N PRO A 32 -2.37 -0.81 -7.77
CA PRO A 32 -1.02 -0.89 -7.17
C PRO A 32 -0.79 0.14 -6.06
N ALA A 33 -1.22 1.39 -6.26
CA ALA A 33 -1.14 2.43 -5.23
C ALA A 33 -2.06 2.14 -4.03
N ILE A 34 -3.27 1.64 -4.28
CA ILE A 34 -4.20 1.26 -3.20
C ILE A 34 -3.59 0.15 -2.33
N ILE A 35 -3.02 -0.90 -2.95
CA ILE A 35 -2.33 -1.97 -2.23
C ILE A 35 -1.16 -1.41 -1.42
N TYR A 36 -0.35 -0.53 -2.02
CA TYR A 36 0.79 0.07 -1.35
C TYR A 36 0.37 0.80 -0.06
N VAL A 37 -0.62 1.69 -0.16
CA VAL A 37 -1.15 2.44 0.98
C VAL A 37 -1.76 1.49 2.02
N PHE A 38 -2.56 0.52 1.58
CA PHE A 38 -3.17 -0.45 2.49
C PHE A 38 -2.14 -1.25 3.28
N LEU A 39 -1.11 -1.79 2.63
CA LEU A 39 -0.04 -2.54 3.31
C LEU A 39 0.72 -1.68 4.31
N TYR A 40 0.98 -0.41 3.95
CA TYR A 40 1.67 0.51 4.84
C TYR A 40 0.85 0.82 6.09
N PHE A 41 -0.44 1.12 5.92
CA PHE A 41 -1.35 1.33 7.06
C PHE A 41 -1.53 0.07 7.88
N PHE A 42 -1.69 -1.09 7.24
CA PHE A 42 -1.82 -2.37 7.93
C PHE A 42 -0.60 -2.65 8.82
N LEU A 43 0.62 -2.50 8.28
CA LEU A 43 1.85 -2.68 9.05
C LEU A 43 1.99 -1.63 10.15
N PHE A 44 1.62 -0.37 9.89
CA PHE A 44 1.64 0.69 10.89
C PHE A 44 0.74 0.35 12.08
N PHE A 45 -0.50 -0.09 11.84
CA PHE A 45 -1.40 -0.47 12.93
C PHE A 45 -0.99 -1.78 13.61
N LEU A 46 -0.52 -2.76 12.84
CA LEU A 46 -0.07 -4.04 13.37
C LEU A 46 1.14 -3.84 14.31
N VAL A 47 2.22 -3.26 13.79
CA VAL A 47 3.48 -3.08 14.52
C VAL A 47 3.34 -1.96 15.55
N GLY A 48 2.80 -0.81 15.15
CA GLY A 48 2.61 0.34 16.05
C GLY A 48 1.64 0.02 17.19
N GLY A 49 0.51 -0.62 16.90
CA GLY A 49 -0.45 -1.05 17.92
C GLY A 49 0.14 -2.10 18.86
N PHE A 50 0.88 -3.08 18.33
CA PHE A 50 1.58 -4.07 19.14
C PHE A 50 2.63 -3.44 20.07
N LEU A 51 3.53 -2.61 19.53
CA LEU A 51 4.57 -1.94 20.30
C LEU A 51 3.98 -1.00 21.36
N PHE A 52 2.91 -0.29 21.04
CA PHE A 52 2.20 0.56 21.98
C PHE A 52 1.61 -0.25 23.14
N GLY A 53 0.93 -1.38 22.83
CA GLY A 53 0.41 -2.29 23.85
C GLY A 53 1.50 -2.89 24.73
N LEU A 54 2.63 -3.30 24.14
CA LEU A 54 3.79 -3.77 24.89
C LEU A 54 4.34 -2.69 25.82
N GLY A 55 4.48 -1.46 25.34
CA GLY A 55 4.96 -0.33 26.14
C GLY A 55 4.09 -0.07 27.37
N ILE A 56 2.77 -0.08 27.21
CA ILE A 56 1.83 0.05 28.33
C ILE A 56 2.00 -1.11 29.31
N SER A 57 2.10 -2.35 28.82
CA SER A 57 2.23 -3.53 29.69
C SER A 57 3.51 -3.53 30.51
N LEU A 58 4.62 -3.05 29.94
CA LEU A 58 5.91 -2.98 30.64
C LEU A 58 5.96 -1.83 31.64
N ALA A 59 5.30 -0.71 31.36
CA ALA A 59 5.24 0.44 32.27
C ALA A 59 4.35 0.19 33.51
N ALA A 60 3.55 -0.87 33.51
CA ALA A 60 2.68 -1.25 34.62
C ALA A 60 3.36 -2.13 35.69
N PHE A 61 4.61 -2.54 35.48
CA PHE A 61 5.47 -3.26 36.43
C PHE A 61 6.50 -2.31 37.07
#